data_AF-A0AA86LY39-F1
#
_entry.id   AF-A0AA86LY39-F1
#
_cell.length_a   1.000
_cell.length_b   1.000
_cell.length_c   1.000
_cell.angle_alpha   90.00
_cell.angle_beta   90.00
_cell.angle_gamma   90.00
#
_symmetry.space_group_name_H-M   'P 1'
#
loop_
_entity.id
_entity.type
_entity.pdbx_description
1 polymer ?
#
loop_
_entity_poly.entity_id
_entity_poly.type
_entity_poly.pdbx_seq_one_letter_code
_entity_poly.pdbx_strand_id
1 'polypeptide(L)' 'MKTEAEKKTISVPLNIWLNESNGHIHMNVGGKLTSVTNDPTSKRGNPSLYGILEEQLRQAGKIK' A
#
# COMPACT_ATOMS: atom_id res chain seq x y z
N MET A 1 -9.16 -17.18 26.77
CA MET A 1 -8.98 -17.29 25.31
C MET A 1 -9.86 -16.23 24.66
N LYS A 2 -9.29 -15.24 23.94
CA LYS A 2 -10.10 -14.41 23.04
C LYS A 2 -10.48 -15.29 21.86
N THR A 3 -11.77 -15.56 21.69
CA THR A 3 -12.30 -16.15 20.45
C THR A 3 -11.89 -15.23 19.31
N GLU A 4 -11.07 -15.71 18.37
CA GLU A 4 -10.81 -14.95 17.14
C GLU A 4 -12.16 -14.69 16.48
N ALA A 5 -12.48 -13.41 16.26
CA ALA A 5 -13.65 -13.05 15.50
C ALA A 5 -13.57 -13.72 14.12
N GLU A 6 -14.69 -14.29 13.67
CA GLU A 6 -14.78 -14.97 12.39
C GLU A 6 -14.38 -13.99 11.27
N LYS A 7 -13.30 -14.32 10.55
CA LYS A 7 -12.73 -13.45 9.51
C LYS A 7 -13.49 -13.67 8.20
N LYS A 8 -14.04 -12.60 7.64
CA LYS A 8 -14.61 -12.61 6.28
C LYS A 8 -13.62 -11.96 5.32
N THR A 9 -13.08 -12.74 4.38
CA THR A 9 -12.00 -12.31 3.49
C THR A 9 -12.26 -12.69 2.05
N ILE A 10 -11.76 -11.88 1.12
CA ILE A 10 -11.63 -12.22 -0.29
C ILE A 10 -10.21 -11.85 -0.76
N SER A 11 -9.75 -12.51 -1.81
CA SER A 11 -8.56 -12.08 -2.54
C SER A 11 -8.94 -10.99 -3.52
N VAL A 12 -8.16 -9.91 -3.57
CA VAL A 12 -8.32 -8.85 -4.57
C VAL A 12 -7.00 -8.68 -5.34
N PRO A 13 -7.04 -8.51 -6.67
CA PRO A 13 -5.83 -8.14 -7.43
C PRO A 13 -5.28 -6.81 -6.92
N LEU A 14 -3.97 -6.76 -6.70
CA LEU A 14 -3.25 -5.57 -6.26
C LEU A 14 -2.01 -5.36 -7.13
N ASN A 15 -1.93 -4.20 -7.77
CA ASN A 15 -0.72 -3.71 -8.41
C ASN A 15 -0.29 -2.41 -7.72
N ILE A 16 1.01 -2.24 -7.48
CA ILE A 16 1.58 -1.06 -6.84
C ILE A 16 2.73 -0.49 -7.67
N TRP A 17 2.93 0.82 -7.60
CA TRP A 17 4.08 1.50 -8.19
C TRP A 17 4.41 2.79 -7.43
N LEU A 18 5.68 3.15 -7.36
CA LEU A 18 6.10 4.46 -6.88
C LEU A 18 5.85 5.49 -7.99
N ASN A 19 5.18 6.59 -7.67
CA ASN A 19 5.07 7.75 -8.54
C ASN A 19 6.22 8.71 -8.19
N GLU A 20 7.24 8.74 -9.04
CA GLU A 20 8.45 9.54 -8.81
C GLU A 20 8.18 11.06 -8.78
N SER A 21 7.10 11.53 -9.40
CA SER A 21 6.77 12.97 -9.42
C SER A 21 6.36 13.53 -8.05
N ASN A 22 5.79 12.69 -7.18
CA ASN A 22 5.26 13.12 -5.89
C ASN A 22 5.66 12.22 -4.71
N GLY A 23 6.44 11.16 -4.97
CA GLY A 23 6.88 10.21 -3.94
C GLY A 23 5.75 9.37 -3.35
N HIS A 24 4.56 9.35 -3.94
CA HIS A 24 3.45 8.53 -3.46
C HIS A 24 3.52 7.13 -4.05
N ILE A 25 3.13 6.13 -3.27
CA ILE A 25 2.88 4.79 -3.81
C ILE A 25 1.43 4.74 -4.28
N HIS A 26 1.25 4.58 -5.58
CA HIS A 26 -0.05 4.38 -6.20
C HIS A 26 -0.37 2.89 -6.26
N MET A 27 -1.67 2.58 -6.22
CA MET A 27 -2.14 1.21 -6.21
C MET A 27 -3.45 1.05 -6.99
N ASN A 28 -3.57 -0.06 -7.71
CA ASN A 28 -4.80 -0.54 -8.32
C ASN A 28 -5.33 -1.70 -7.47
N VAL A 29 -6.45 -1.48 -6.78
CA VAL A 29 -7.09 -2.47 -5.89
C VAL A 29 -8.38 -2.93 -6.55
N GLY A 30 -8.36 -4.12 -7.15
CA GLY A 30 -9.55 -4.69 -7.82
C GLY A 30 -10.16 -3.76 -8.89
N GLY A 31 -9.33 -3.01 -9.62
CA GLY A 31 -9.75 -2.05 -10.66
C GLY A 31 -9.90 -0.60 -10.19
N LYS A 32 -9.76 -0.32 -8.89
CA LYS A 32 -9.87 1.04 -8.34
C LYS A 32 -8.50 1.64 -8.02
N LEU A 33 -8.25 2.85 -8.52
CA LEU A 33 -7.01 3.57 -8.27
C LEU A 33 -7.06 4.31 -6.93
N THR A 34 -6.00 4.16 -6.13
CA THR A 34 -5.76 4.97 -4.94
C THR A 34 -4.25 5.15 -4.73
N SER A 35 -3.85 5.87 -3.68
CA SER A 35 -2.44 6.10 -3.34
C SER A 35 -2.24 6.39 -1.87
N VAL A 36 -1.02 6.14 -1.40
CA VAL A 36 -0.53 6.38 -0.04
C VAL A 36 0.77 7.16 -0.08
N THR A 37 1.01 7.98 0.95
CA THR A 37 2.26 8.70 1.15
C THR A 37 2.84 8.44 2.54
N ASN A 38 4.14 8.64 2.69
CA ASN A 38 4.86 8.54 3.96
C ASN A 38 4.67 9.77 4.86
N ASP A 39 4.08 10.85 4.35
CA ASP A 39 3.79 12.04 5.13
C ASP A 39 2.56 11.81 6.05
N PRO A 40 2.71 11.76 7.39
CA PRO A 40 1.59 11.53 8.31
C PRO A 40 0.60 12.71 8.39
N THR A 41 0.97 13.89 7.90
CA THR A 41 0.10 15.07 7.90
C THR A 41 -0.82 15.13 6.68
N SER A 42 -0.54 14.33 5.65
CA SER A 42 -1.35 14.22 4.44
C SER A 42 -2.66 13.46 4.68
N LYS A 43 -3.73 13.84 3.97
CA LYS A 43 -4.97 13.04 3.91
C LYS A 43 -4.74 11.61 3.39
N ARG A 44 -3.65 11.39 2.64
CA ARG A 44 -3.22 10.07 2.14
C ARG A 44 -2.09 9.48 2.96
N GLY A 45 -1.78 10.08 4.11
CA GLY A 45 -0.70 9.70 5.00
C GLY A 45 -0.98 8.37 5.69
N ASN A 46 -0.13 7.38 5.42
CA ASN A 46 -0.10 6.14 6.18
C ASN A 46 1.33 5.58 6.14
N PRO A 47 2.24 6.08 7.01
CA PRO A 47 3.66 5.70 7.00
C PRO A 47 3.89 4.19 7.14
N SER A 48 3.07 3.51 7.94
CA SER A 48 3.16 2.06 8.14
C SER A 48 2.86 1.30 6.85
N LEU A 49 1.73 1.60 6.20
CA LEU A 49 1.39 0.99 4.92
C LEU A 49 2.41 1.37 3.83
N TYR A 50 2.84 2.63 3.80
CA TYR A 50 3.85 3.09 2.86
C TYR A 50 5.13 2.27 2.96
N GLY A 51 5.67 2.06 4.18
CA GLY A 51 6.88 1.25 4.39
C GLY A 51 6.73 -0.20 3.92
N ILE A 52 5.58 -0.84 4.20
CA ILE A 52 5.29 -2.20 3.72
C ILE A 52 5.33 -2.26 2.19
N LEU A 53 4.66 -1.32 1.52
CA LEU A 53 4.59 -1.31 0.05
C LEU A 53 5.93 -0.91 -0.59
N GLU A 54 6.67 0.01 0.02
CA GLU A 54 8.00 0.41 -0.41
C GLU A 54 8.97 -0.78 -0.35
N GLU A 55 8.93 -1.56 0.73
CA GLU A 55 9.73 -2.77 0.86
C GLU A 55 9.42 -3.77 -0.27
N GLN A 56 8.14 -3.99 -0.59
CA GLN A 56 7.76 -4.87 -1.71
C GLN A 56 8.29 -4.36 -3.07
N LEU A 57 8.26 -3.05 -3.30
CA LEU A 57 8.84 -2.44 -4.50
C LEU A 57 10.36 -2.64 -4.56
N ARG A 58 11.05 -2.48 -3.42
CA ARG A 58 12.51 -2.67 -3.32
C ARG A 58 12.90 -4.12 -3.55
N GLN A 59 12.20 -5.07 -2.92
CA GLN A 59 12.41 -6.51 -3.11
C GLN A 59 12.19 -6.94 -4.57
N ALA A 60 11.26 -6.30 -5.27
CA ALA A 60 11.01 -6.52 -6.70
C ALA A 60 11.97 -5.76 -7.64
N GLY A 61 12.97 -5.03 -7.10
CA GLY A 61 13.94 -4.26 -7.86
C GLY A 61 13.34 -3.07 -8.62
N LYS A 62 12.18 -2.56 -8.19
CA LYS A 62 11.50 -1.41 -8.82
C LYS A 62 12.00 -0.07 -8.31
N ILE A 63 12.59 -0.05 -7.13
CA ILE A 63 13.21 1.12 -6.50
C ILE A 63 14.49 0.67 -5.79
N LYS A 64 15.43 1.60 -5.56
CA LYS A 64 16.75 1.33 -4.96
C LYS A 64 16.70 1.39 -3.43
#